data_AF-A0A4Y9UB16-F1
#
_entry.id   AF-A0A4Y9UB16-F1
#
_cell.length_a   1.000
_cell.length_b   1.000
_cell.length_c   1.000
_cell.angle_alpha   90.00
_cell.angle_beta   90.00
_cell.angle_gamma   90.00
#
_symmetry.space_group_name_H-M   'P 1'
#
loop_
_entity.id
_entity.type
_entity.pdbx_description
1 polymer ?
#
loop_
_entity_poly.entity_id
_entity_poly.type
_entity_poly.pdbx_seq_one_letter_code
_entity_poly.pdbx_strand_id
1 'polypeptide(L)'
;MSSDLLENSPMPPSSEDNYEDADDENEDLYRDFPADTVTFGDFAFSQAGRLLTCGARPIALGSRAMDILKLLIQRSGSVVTKKELMAKVWPNVTVGENGLHFQIAALRKALKDGQNGNRYIVNVSGRGYCFVAPTARAASGASVSAAAVEGLLEVSTIPPTLTRMVGRDDAVSEVSALLVKHRLVTVTGAAGVGKTTVAVSAARLWGQTNGHTVSFVDFDKIDEPDLIRDTLASAFGLSDSSSEPAGSLPTITRHKRRLLVLDNCEHLAGAIAEVAERLLHNAESLQILVTSREALQAHGERVYQLQQLVGPPRDVPLSMADALGYPASQMFIERVEANGVHISDCPQNVRLISHICEQLDGIPLAIDIVARRAGTHGLMETAELLTEGRFLRWPGARTAPSRHQTLYASFERTNDLLTTEERSIFRCLSTIADTFNLREACSVTTKTGIANEIVVDTIRRLVTSSLVLATHDATGAVTYRLIKSTKIFALGGADAEDGALHSTTRGNYHLARTNARIGSERNAPDTHHRSDRDKVACLPASPPHLHGRRDAGTTACSSQTTLLHTKKLHTPAS
;
A
#
# COMPACT_ATOMS: atom_id res chain seq x y z
N MET A 1 -76.98 0.95 28.71
CA MET A 1 -76.91 0.27 27.41
C MET A 1 -75.74 -0.70 27.54
N SER A 2 -75.95 -1.86 28.17
CA SER A 2 -76.61 -3.06 27.61
C SER A 2 -75.62 -3.74 26.66
N SER A 3 -74.96 -4.85 27.05
CA SER A 3 -75.50 -6.24 27.09
C SER A 3 -75.76 -6.75 25.65
N ASP A 4 -75.45 -7.97 25.23
CA ASP A 4 -75.37 -9.34 25.82
C ASP A 4 -74.40 -10.18 24.92
N LEU A 5 -73.92 -11.43 25.11
CA LEU A 5 -73.81 -12.55 26.10
C LEU A 5 -72.95 -13.63 25.35
N LEU A 6 -72.08 -14.53 25.84
CA LEU A 6 -71.53 -15.02 27.14
C LEU A 6 -69.98 -15.23 26.94
N GLU A 7 -69.16 -16.16 27.48
CA GLU A 7 -69.10 -17.30 28.46
C GLU A 7 -67.58 -17.56 28.76
N ASN A 8 -67.02 -18.40 29.65
CA ASN A 8 -67.50 -19.34 30.67
C ASN A 8 -66.38 -19.58 31.76
N SER A 9 -66.71 -19.49 33.06
CA SER A 9 -66.15 -20.18 34.27
C SER A 9 -64.62 -20.40 34.54
N PRO A 10 -64.19 -20.63 35.82
CA PRO A 10 -64.58 -19.94 37.07
C PRO A 10 -63.41 -19.71 38.10
N MET A 11 -63.67 -18.86 39.11
CA MET A 11 -63.23 -18.83 40.56
C MET A 11 -62.05 -19.69 41.11
N PRO A 12 -61.39 -19.32 42.26
CA PRO A 12 -61.57 -18.15 43.15
C PRO A 12 -60.24 -17.37 43.47
N PRO A 13 -60.24 -16.29 44.29
CA PRO A 13 -59.10 -15.37 44.42
C PRO A 13 -58.39 -15.31 45.81
N SER A 14 -57.09 -14.98 45.76
CA SER A 14 -56.28 -14.16 46.70
C SER A 14 -56.48 -14.27 48.24
N SER A 15 -55.45 -14.70 48.97
CA SER A 15 -54.45 -13.75 49.52
C SER A 15 -53.40 -14.40 50.44
N GLU A 16 -52.15 -14.57 49.98
CA GLU A 16 -50.93 -14.64 50.80
C GLU A 16 -49.69 -14.49 49.89
N ASP A 17 -48.62 -13.87 50.41
CA ASP A 17 -47.24 -13.74 49.91
C ASP A 17 -46.95 -13.69 48.39
N ASN A 18 -47.08 -12.48 47.80
CA ASN A 18 -46.46 -12.15 46.51
C ASN A 18 -44.93 -12.04 46.62
N TYR A 19 -44.17 -13.04 46.17
CA TYR A 19 -42.84 -12.84 45.54
C TYR A 19 -42.39 -13.98 44.61
N GLU A 20 -43.33 -14.60 43.88
CA GLU A 20 -43.07 -15.30 42.61
C GLU A 20 -42.66 -14.29 41.51
N ASP A 21 -41.94 -14.63 40.44
CA ASP A 21 -40.90 -15.65 40.28
C ASP A 21 -40.02 -15.26 39.07
N ALA A 22 -38.74 -15.65 39.07
CA ALA A 22 -37.84 -15.56 37.92
C ALA A 22 -36.62 -16.48 38.15
N ASP A 23 -36.69 -17.71 37.64
CA ASP A 23 -35.69 -18.75 37.84
C ASP A 23 -34.28 -18.43 37.30
N ASP A 24 -33.30 -19.14 37.87
CA ASP A 24 -31.93 -19.40 37.41
C ASP A 24 -31.47 -18.86 36.03
N GLU A 25 -30.94 -17.63 36.02
CA GLU A 25 -29.92 -17.23 35.03
C GLU A 25 -28.76 -16.47 35.72
N ASN A 26 -27.69 -17.18 36.14
CA ASN A 26 -26.26 -16.75 36.02
C ASN A 26 -25.19 -17.72 36.62
N GLU A 27 -25.36 -19.06 36.58
CA GLU A 27 -24.27 -19.99 36.98
C GLU A 27 -23.35 -20.46 35.83
N ASP A 28 -23.71 -20.18 34.56
CA ASP A 28 -22.89 -20.52 33.38
C ASP A 28 -21.81 -19.46 33.06
N LEU A 29 -20.80 -19.38 33.94
CA LEU A 29 -19.63 -18.49 33.74
C LEU A 29 -18.29 -19.25 33.69
N TYR A 30 -18.33 -20.48 33.19
CA TYR A 30 -17.17 -21.31 32.84
C TYR A 30 -16.35 -20.67 31.72
N ARG A 31 -15.34 -19.89 32.13
CA ARG A 31 -14.49 -19.09 31.24
C ARG A 31 -13.34 -19.93 30.69
N ASP A 32 -13.55 -20.50 29.51
CA ASP A 32 -12.52 -21.29 28.81
C ASP A 32 -11.29 -20.44 28.47
N PHE A 33 -10.12 -20.84 28.97
CA PHE A 33 -8.85 -20.17 28.74
C PHE A 33 -7.96 -21.03 27.83
N PRO A 34 -7.35 -20.49 26.76
CA PRO A 34 -6.42 -21.24 25.91
C PRO A 34 -5.29 -21.93 26.71
N ALA A 35 -4.83 -23.11 26.29
CA ALA A 35 -3.88 -23.93 27.05
C ALA A 35 -2.52 -23.26 27.38
N ASP A 36 -2.12 -22.23 26.63
CA ASP A 36 -0.96 -21.37 26.92
C ASP A 36 -1.31 -20.10 27.75
N THR A 37 -2.42 -20.15 28.49
CA THR A 37 -2.82 -19.09 29.42
C THR A 37 -2.34 -19.41 30.82
N VAL A 38 -1.58 -18.48 31.40
CA VAL A 38 -1.21 -18.51 32.81
C VAL A 38 -2.10 -17.52 33.55
N THR A 39 -2.83 -17.98 34.57
CA THR A 39 -3.64 -17.14 35.45
C THR A 39 -2.91 -16.87 36.76
N PHE A 40 -3.06 -15.65 37.29
CA PHE A 40 -2.46 -15.22 38.56
C PHE A 40 -3.29 -14.08 39.20
N GLY A 41 -3.93 -14.35 40.33
CA GLY A 41 -4.94 -13.43 40.89
C GLY A 41 -6.04 -13.11 39.87
N ASP A 42 -6.43 -11.84 39.76
CA ASP A 42 -7.46 -11.39 38.81
C ASP A 42 -7.05 -11.44 37.33
N PHE A 43 -5.79 -11.79 37.02
CA PHE A 43 -5.18 -11.64 35.71
C PHE A 43 -5.05 -12.98 34.96
N ALA A 44 -5.21 -12.91 33.64
CA ALA A 44 -4.88 -14.01 32.74
C ALA A 44 -3.93 -13.51 31.63
N PHE A 45 -2.88 -14.27 31.36
CA PHE A 45 -1.86 -13.93 30.37
C PHE A 45 -1.67 -15.07 29.37
N SER A 46 -2.00 -14.81 28.10
CA SER A 46 -1.71 -15.73 26.99
C SER A 46 -0.32 -15.44 26.44
N GLN A 47 0.61 -16.40 26.53
CA GLN A 47 1.98 -16.16 26.07
C GLN A 47 2.10 -16.14 24.54
N ALA A 48 1.26 -16.90 23.83
CA ALA A 48 1.12 -16.91 22.38
C ALA A 48 0.45 -15.62 21.88
N GLY A 49 -0.74 -15.30 22.39
CA GLY A 49 -1.51 -14.11 21.97
C GLY A 49 -0.89 -12.78 22.42
N ARG A 50 0.15 -12.80 23.26
CA ARG A 50 0.77 -11.63 23.91
C ARG A 50 -0.26 -10.70 24.55
N LEU A 51 -1.31 -11.28 25.14
CA LEU A 51 -2.44 -10.57 25.71
C LEU A 51 -2.47 -10.75 27.23
N LEU A 52 -2.59 -9.63 27.95
CA LEU A 52 -2.85 -9.58 29.38
C LEU A 52 -4.28 -9.08 29.58
N THR A 53 -5.08 -9.79 30.38
CA THR A 53 -6.41 -9.36 30.82
C THR A 53 -6.50 -9.28 32.33
N CYS A 54 -7.49 -8.52 32.83
CA CYS A 54 -7.98 -8.60 34.20
C CYS A 54 -9.49 -8.87 34.15
N GLY A 55 -9.93 -10.01 34.67
CA GLY A 55 -11.22 -10.59 34.30
C GLY A 55 -11.36 -10.70 32.77
N ALA A 56 -12.44 -10.12 32.22
CA ALA A 56 -12.68 -10.06 30.77
C ALA A 56 -12.08 -8.81 30.08
N ARG A 57 -11.41 -7.90 30.79
CA ARG A 57 -10.92 -6.62 30.22
C ARG A 57 -9.45 -6.71 29.79
N PRO A 58 -9.09 -6.39 28.54
CA PRO A 58 -7.69 -6.36 28.11
C PRO A 58 -6.94 -5.17 28.72
N ILE A 59 -5.68 -5.39 29.09
CA ILE A 59 -4.79 -4.38 29.66
C ILE A 59 -3.69 -4.04 28.64
N ALA A 60 -3.73 -2.81 28.14
CA ALA A 60 -2.70 -2.28 27.25
C ALA A 60 -1.35 -2.19 27.98
N LEU A 61 -0.35 -2.89 27.47
CA LEU A 61 1.01 -2.93 28.02
C LEU A 61 2.03 -2.75 26.88
N GLY A 62 3.08 -1.95 27.13
CA GLY A 62 4.14 -1.73 26.13
C GLY A 62 4.88 -3.02 25.79
N SER A 63 5.32 -3.17 24.53
CA SER A 63 5.93 -4.41 24.01
C SER A 63 7.06 -4.96 24.88
N ARG A 64 7.98 -4.09 25.34
CA ARG A 64 9.10 -4.47 26.22
C ARG A 64 8.67 -4.87 27.63
N ALA A 65 7.66 -4.23 28.21
CA ALA A 65 7.05 -4.67 29.46
C ALA A 65 6.34 -6.02 29.30
N MET A 66 5.77 -6.32 28.13
CA MET A 66 5.17 -7.62 27.81
C MET A 66 6.24 -8.72 27.64
N ASP A 67 7.38 -8.40 27.00
CA ASP A 67 8.53 -9.32 26.91
C ASP A 67 9.08 -9.65 28.32
N ILE A 68 9.18 -8.65 29.19
CA ILE A 68 9.58 -8.81 30.61
C ILE A 68 8.57 -9.68 31.37
N LEU A 69 7.26 -9.41 31.23
CA LEU A 69 6.21 -10.18 31.91
C LEU A 69 6.24 -11.65 31.47
N LYS A 70 6.39 -11.92 30.16
CA LYS A 70 6.51 -13.29 29.64
C LYS A 70 7.70 -14.02 30.26
N LEU A 71 8.89 -13.41 30.29
CA LEU A 71 10.08 -14.05 30.87
C LEU A 71 9.97 -14.27 32.39
N LEU A 72 9.34 -13.32 33.11
CA LEU A 72 9.09 -13.43 34.54
C LEU A 72 8.08 -14.52 34.89
N ILE A 73 7.00 -14.67 34.11
CA ILE A 73 6.01 -15.75 34.29
C ILE A 73 6.61 -17.12 33.91
N GLN A 74 7.38 -17.20 32.83
CA GLN A 74 8.10 -18.45 32.45
C GLN A 74 9.11 -18.92 33.51
N ARG A 75 9.50 -18.03 34.43
CA ARG A 75 10.39 -18.29 35.56
C ARG A 75 9.73 -17.96 36.91
N SER A 76 8.41 -18.15 37.03
CA SER A 76 7.66 -17.96 38.27
C SER A 76 8.33 -18.67 39.47
N GLY A 77 8.46 -17.96 40.59
CA GLY A 77 9.19 -18.42 41.78
C GLY A 77 10.73 -18.33 41.70
N SER A 78 11.31 -18.04 40.53
CA SER A 78 12.75 -17.90 40.32
C SER A 78 13.19 -16.45 40.11
N VAL A 79 14.41 -16.11 40.52
CA VAL A 79 14.99 -14.77 40.30
C VAL A 79 15.63 -14.71 38.91
N VAL A 80 14.99 -13.97 37.99
CA VAL A 80 15.56 -13.65 36.68
C VAL A 80 16.52 -12.47 36.83
N THR A 81 17.75 -12.59 36.32
CA THR A 81 18.77 -11.57 36.57
C THR A 81 18.55 -10.31 35.73
N LYS A 82 19.01 -9.14 36.21
CA LYS A 82 18.92 -7.90 35.41
C LYS A 82 19.58 -8.05 34.03
N LYS A 83 20.77 -8.66 33.98
CA LYS A 83 21.54 -8.89 32.74
C LYS A 83 20.79 -9.79 31.77
N GLU A 84 20.12 -10.83 32.25
CA GLU A 84 19.31 -11.75 31.46
C GLU A 84 18.04 -11.08 30.89
N LEU A 85 17.31 -10.35 31.73
CA LEU A 85 16.18 -9.51 31.31
C LEU A 85 16.63 -8.52 30.23
N MET A 86 17.75 -7.83 30.43
CA MET A 86 18.28 -6.86 29.48
C MET A 86 18.68 -7.51 28.15
N ALA A 87 19.42 -8.62 28.18
CA ALA A 87 19.86 -9.34 26.99
C ALA A 87 18.70 -9.99 26.19
N LYS A 88 17.65 -10.50 26.86
CA LYS A 88 16.49 -11.09 26.17
C LYS A 88 15.52 -10.06 25.62
N VAL A 89 15.35 -8.92 26.29
CA VAL A 89 14.35 -7.88 25.92
C VAL A 89 14.95 -6.80 25.02
N TRP A 90 16.28 -6.63 25.02
CA TRP A 90 17.02 -5.71 24.14
C TRP A 90 18.28 -6.37 23.53
N PRO A 91 18.15 -7.45 22.73
CA PRO A 91 19.30 -8.24 22.26
C PRO A 91 20.35 -7.46 21.47
N ASN A 92 19.97 -6.36 20.81
CA ASN A 92 20.85 -5.53 19.98
C ASN A 92 20.93 -4.06 20.46
N VAL A 93 20.61 -3.75 21.73
CA VAL A 93 20.63 -2.36 22.24
C VAL A 93 21.22 -2.28 23.65
N THR A 94 22.28 -1.48 23.81
CA THR A 94 22.90 -1.19 25.12
C THR A 94 22.00 -0.29 25.97
N VAL A 95 21.13 -0.89 26.77
CA VAL A 95 20.24 -0.20 27.72
C VAL A 95 20.88 -0.17 29.11
N GLY A 96 20.81 0.96 29.82
CA GLY A 96 21.21 1.06 31.23
C GLY A 96 20.10 0.59 32.19
N GLU A 97 20.42 0.24 33.44
CA GLU A 97 19.44 -0.33 34.39
C GLU A 97 18.17 0.52 34.57
N ASN A 98 18.27 1.84 34.43
CA ASN A 98 17.14 2.78 34.47
C ASN A 98 16.02 2.42 33.47
N GLY A 99 16.39 1.92 32.28
CA GLY A 99 15.43 1.47 31.26
C GLY A 99 14.67 0.21 31.68
N LEU A 100 15.36 -0.76 32.30
CA LEU A 100 14.72 -1.93 32.89
C LEU A 100 13.81 -1.53 34.06
N HIS A 101 14.27 -0.62 34.93
CA HIS A 101 13.49 -0.16 36.07
C HIS A 101 12.20 0.57 35.64
N PHE A 102 12.26 1.41 34.60
CA PHE A 102 11.09 2.08 34.04
C PHE A 102 10.05 1.07 33.50
N GLN A 103 10.47 0.05 32.76
CA GLN A 103 9.54 -0.98 32.27
C GLN A 103 8.95 -1.84 33.39
N ILE A 104 9.73 -2.15 34.44
CA ILE A 104 9.22 -2.81 35.65
C ILE A 104 8.20 -1.92 36.37
N ALA A 105 8.43 -0.61 36.49
CA ALA A 105 7.48 0.32 37.09
C ALA A 105 6.17 0.42 36.29
N ALA A 106 6.24 0.45 34.95
CA ALA A 106 5.07 0.41 34.07
C ALA A 106 4.28 -0.90 34.23
N LEU A 107 4.99 -2.04 34.28
CA LEU A 107 4.39 -3.36 34.50
C LEU A 107 3.72 -3.46 35.88
N ARG A 108 4.37 -2.98 36.94
CA ARG A 108 3.76 -2.89 38.28
C ARG A 108 2.46 -2.08 38.28
N LYS A 109 2.47 -0.92 37.62
CA LYS A 109 1.27 -0.06 37.51
C LYS A 109 0.13 -0.76 36.77
N ALA A 110 0.42 -1.52 35.72
CA ALA A 110 -0.58 -2.30 34.99
C ALA A 110 -1.15 -3.48 35.82
N LEU A 111 -0.32 -4.15 36.62
CA LEU A 111 -0.72 -5.23 37.51
C LEU A 111 -1.29 -4.77 38.87
N LYS A 112 -1.32 -3.46 39.15
CA LYS A 112 -1.61 -2.90 40.48
C LYS A 112 -0.72 -3.49 41.60
N ASP A 113 0.52 -3.86 41.27
CA ASP A 113 1.48 -4.47 42.19
C ASP A 113 1.80 -3.52 43.36
N GLY A 114 1.57 -4.00 44.59
CA GLY A 114 1.66 -3.20 45.82
C GLY A 114 0.37 -2.49 46.25
N GLN A 115 -0.74 -2.60 45.50
CA GLN A 115 -2.05 -2.05 45.90
C GLN A 115 -2.95 -3.16 46.46
N ASN A 116 -3.79 -2.81 47.44
CA ASN A 116 -4.75 -3.73 48.09
C ASN A 116 -4.14 -5.06 48.60
N GLY A 117 -2.85 -5.08 48.94
CA GLY A 117 -2.12 -6.28 49.37
C GLY A 117 -1.57 -7.16 48.24
N ASN A 118 -1.93 -6.90 46.98
CA ASN A 118 -1.45 -7.68 45.84
C ASN A 118 0.07 -7.54 45.66
N ARG A 119 0.76 -8.66 45.45
CA ARG A 119 2.22 -8.70 45.27
C ARG A 119 2.63 -9.71 44.19
N TYR A 120 2.91 -9.21 43.00
CA TYR A 120 3.26 -9.98 41.81
C TYR A 120 4.78 -10.00 41.56
N ILE A 121 5.47 -8.86 41.72
CA ILE A 121 6.88 -8.73 41.33
C ILE A 121 7.74 -8.29 42.51
N VAL A 122 8.67 -9.13 42.95
CA VAL A 122 9.67 -8.80 43.98
C VAL A 122 10.99 -8.40 43.33
N ASN A 123 11.55 -7.28 43.79
CA ASN A 123 12.94 -6.92 43.51
C ASN A 123 13.85 -7.63 44.53
N VAL A 124 14.82 -8.41 44.05
CA VAL A 124 15.84 -9.06 44.88
C VAL A 124 17.13 -8.28 44.74
N SER A 125 17.44 -7.48 45.77
CA SER A 125 18.56 -6.53 45.81
C SER A 125 19.86 -7.13 45.26
N GLY A 126 20.49 -6.41 44.32
CA GLY A 126 21.73 -6.83 43.66
C GLY A 126 21.60 -7.96 42.64
N ARG A 127 20.47 -8.71 42.58
CA ARG A 127 20.33 -9.90 41.73
C ARG A 127 19.39 -9.69 40.53
N GLY A 128 18.18 -9.19 40.75
CA GLY A 128 17.17 -9.07 39.69
C GLY A 128 15.74 -9.08 40.21
N TYR A 129 14.82 -9.62 39.41
CA TYR A 129 13.38 -9.61 39.71
C TYR A 129 12.83 -11.04 39.72
N CYS A 130 11.85 -11.29 40.60
CA CYS A 130 11.17 -12.57 40.74
C CYS A 130 9.65 -12.34 40.65
N PHE A 131 8.96 -13.21 39.92
CA PHE A 131 7.50 -13.27 39.92
C PHE A 131 7.03 -14.20 41.03
N VAL A 132 6.27 -13.69 42.00
CA VAL A 132 5.99 -14.39 43.27
C VAL A 132 4.52 -14.75 43.49
N ALA A 133 3.61 -14.33 42.61
CA ALA A 133 2.22 -14.74 42.68
C ALA A 133 2.04 -16.20 42.24
N PRO A 134 1.12 -16.97 42.85
CA PRO A 134 0.76 -18.30 42.38
C PRO A 134 0.27 -18.25 40.93
N THR A 135 0.85 -19.10 40.09
CA THR A 135 0.50 -19.23 38.67
C THR A 135 -0.19 -20.57 38.42
N ALA A 136 -1.45 -20.53 38.02
CA ALA A 136 -2.14 -21.71 37.49
C ALA A 136 -2.03 -21.75 35.96
N ARG A 137 -1.87 -22.95 35.40
CA ARG A 137 -2.02 -23.23 33.97
C ARG A 137 -3.28 -24.05 33.81
N ALA A 138 -4.09 -23.74 32.79
CA ALA A 138 -5.18 -24.62 32.39
C ALA A 138 -4.59 -25.97 31.96
N ALA A 139 -4.93 -27.05 32.66
CA ALA A 139 -4.41 -28.37 32.36
C ALA A 139 -5.16 -28.95 31.15
N SER A 140 -4.42 -29.31 30.08
CA SER A 140 -5.00 -30.02 28.94
C SER A 140 -5.49 -31.39 29.38
N GLY A 141 -6.81 -31.61 29.32
CA GLY A 141 -7.44 -32.78 29.98
C GLY A 141 -8.90 -33.04 29.63
N ALA A 142 -9.42 -32.50 28.52
CA ALA A 142 -10.76 -32.80 28.02
C ALA A 142 -10.72 -33.00 26.49
N SER A 143 -11.50 -33.95 25.99
CA SER A 143 -11.72 -34.09 24.55
C SER A 143 -12.65 -32.98 24.09
N VAL A 144 -12.06 -31.90 23.54
CA VAL A 144 -12.85 -30.78 23.02
C VAL A 144 -13.60 -31.28 21.78
N SER A 145 -14.94 -31.23 21.83
CA SER A 145 -15.78 -31.48 20.65
C SER A 145 -15.34 -30.54 19.52
N ALA A 146 -15.15 -31.06 18.31
CA ALA A 146 -14.60 -30.29 17.18
C ALA A 146 -15.41 -28.99 16.92
N ALA A 147 -16.73 -29.02 17.17
CA ALA A 147 -17.62 -27.87 17.07
C ALA A 147 -17.27 -26.69 18.02
N ALA A 148 -16.66 -26.94 19.17
CA ALA A 148 -16.27 -25.89 20.11
C ALA A 148 -14.92 -25.24 19.72
N VAL A 149 -13.98 -26.04 19.20
CA VAL A 149 -12.73 -25.51 18.61
C VAL A 149 -13.03 -24.65 17.38
N GLU A 150 -14.04 -25.04 16.59
CA GLU A 150 -14.50 -24.33 15.40
C GLU A 150 -15.04 -22.92 15.64
N GLY A 151 -15.42 -22.54 16.87
CA GLY A 151 -15.91 -21.20 17.22
C GLY A 151 -14.79 -20.25 17.70
N LEU A 152 -13.83 -20.76 18.47
CA LEU A 152 -12.71 -19.93 18.99
C LEU A 152 -11.63 -19.63 17.94
N LEU A 153 -11.65 -20.32 16.80
CA LEU A 153 -10.78 -20.04 15.64
C LEU A 153 -11.35 -18.99 14.65
N GLU A 154 -12.49 -18.36 14.94
CA GLU A 154 -13.17 -17.43 14.02
C GLU A 154 -12.64 -15.98 14.06
N VAL A 155 -11.52 -15.73 14.76
CA VAL A 155 -10.85 -14.42 14.75
C VAL A 155 -10.19 -14.16 13.39
N SER A 156 -10.89 -13.43 12.52
CA SER A 156 -10.36 -13.02 11.21
C SER A 156 -9.19 -12.05 11.38
N THR A 157 -7.99 -12.42 10.92
CA THR A 157 -6.72 -11.72 11.21
C THR A 157 -6.43 -10.53 10.28
N ILE A 158 -7.47 -9.94 9.66
CA ILE A 158 -7.32 -8.90 8.65
C ILE A 158 -6.82 -7.58 9.28
N PRO A 159 -5.74 -6.95 8.75
CA PRO A 159 -5.23 -5.68 9.26
C PRO A 159 -6.28 -4.54 9.33
N PRO A 160 -6.17 -3.60 10.29
CA PRO A 160 -7.05 -2.44 10.40
C PRO A 160 -6.81 -1.41 9.29
N THR A 161 -7.88 -0.95 8.65
CA THR A 161 -7.89 0.12 7.65
C THR A 161 -7.85 1.49 8.34
N LEU A 162 -6.65 2.07 8.51
CA LEU A 162 -6.42 3.32 9.24
C LEU A 162 -6.69 4.61 8.44
N THR A 163 -7.14 4.52 7.20
CA THR A 163 -7.48 5.70 6.38
C THR A 163 -8.58 5.34 5.39
N ARG A 164 -9.41 6.32 5.00
CA ARG A 164 -10.38 6.16 3.93
C ARG A 164 -9.69 5.72 2.63
N MET A 165 -10.32 4.78 1.95
CA MET A 165 -10.00 4.37 0.59
C MET A 165 -10.85 5.19 -0.39
N VAL A 166 -10.28 5.59 -1.53
CA VAL A 166 -10.89 6.53 -2.48
C VAL A 166 -10.91 5.90 -3.87
N GLY A 167 -12.09 5.86 -4.51
CA GLY A 167 -12.30 5.38 -5.88
C GLY A 167 -11.77 3.96 -6.14
N ARG A 168 -12.11 3.03 -5.25
CA ARG A 168 -11.73 1.61 -5.34
C ARG A 168 -12.88 0.65 -5.07
N ASP A 169 -14.08 1.17 -4.85
CA ASP A 169 -15.26 0.43 -4.43
C ASP A 169 -15.69 -0.58 -5.50
N ASP A 170 -15.63 -0.18 -6.77
CA ASP A 170 -15.81 -1.08 -7.92
C ASP A 170 -14.77 -2.21 -7.93
N ALA A 171 -13.47 -1.89 -7.78
CA ALA A 171 -12.40 -2.88 -7.77
C ALA A 171 -12.50 -3.87 -6.59
N VAL A 172 -12.99 -3.41 -5.44
CA VAL A 172 -13.28 -4.25 -4.27
C VAL A 172 -14.48 -5.16 -4.54
N SER A 173 -15.53 -4.65 -5.17
CA SER A 173 -16.71 -5.41 -5.60
C SER A 173 -16.32 -6.48 -6.64
N GLU A 174 -15.55 -6.12 -7.66
CA GLU A 174 -15.06 -7.02 -8.71
C GLU A 174 -14.17 -8.13 -8.14
N VAL A 175 -13.17 -7.81 -7.30
CA VAL A 175 -12.31 -8.82 -6.67
C VAL A 175 -13.13 -9.75 -5.76
N SER A 176 -14.09 -9.22 -4.98
CA SER A 176 -14.99 -10.04 -4.17
C SER A 176 -15.89 -10.95 -5.04
N ALA A 177 -16.38 -10.46 -6.18
CA ALA A 177 -17.18 -11.24 -7.13
C ALA A 177 -16.35 -12.27 -7.92
N LEU A 178 -15.05 -12.02 -8.15
CA LEU A 178 -14.12 -13.01 -8.69
C LEU A 178 -13.83 -14.13 -7.69
N LEU A 179 -13.68 -13.83 -6.39
CA LEU A 179 -13.52 -14.86 -5.35
C LEU A 179 -14.73 -15.79 -5.25
N VAL A 180 -15.96 -15.29 -5.47
CA VAL A 180 -17.15 -16.17 -5.54
C VAL A 180 -17.08 -17.16 -6.72
N LYS A 181 -16.35 -16.83 -7.80
CA LYS A 181 -16.27 -17.63 -9.04
C LYS A 181 -14.98 -18.45 -9.19
N HIS A 182 -13.90 -18.05 -8.53
CA HIS A 182 -12.56 -18.60 -8.70
C HIS A 182 -11.89 -18.85 -7.36
N ARG A 183 -11.25 -20.02 -7.20
CA ARG A 183 -10.59 -20.42 -5.95
C ARG A 183 -9.19 -19.83 -5.76
N LEU A 184 -8.59 -19.31 -6.83
CA LEU A 184 -7.34 -18.53 -6.79
C LEU A 184 -7.54 -17.21 -7.56
N VAL A 185 -7.38 -16.08 -6.87
CA VAL A 185 -7.45 -14.74 -7.47
C VAL A 185 -6.17 -13.98 -7.11
N THR A 186 -5.46 -13.47 -8.10
CA THR A 186 -4.23 -12.68 -7.89
C THR A 186 -4.45 -11.24 -8.31
N VAL A 187 -4.39 -10.31 -7.35
CA VAL A 187 -4.39 -8.87 -7.59
C VAL A 187 -2.98 -8.45 -7.99
N THR A 188 -2.79 -8.13 -9.27
CA THR A 188 -1.54 -7.60 -9.83
C THR A 188 -1.61 -6.08 -10.01
N GLY A 189 -0.48 -5.45 -10.31
CA GLY A 189 -0.42 -3.99 -10.51
C GLY A 189 0.85 -3.34 -9.95
N ALA A 190 1.02 -2.06 -10.27
CA ALA A 190 2.25 -1.30 -9.99
C ALA A 190 2.62 -1.20 -8.49
N ALA A 191 3.87 -0.79 -8.22
CA ALA A 191 4.30 -0.42 -6.89
C ALA A 191 3.47 0.77 -6.37
N GLY A 192 3.03 0.71 -5.11
CA GLY A 192 2.20 1.76 -4.50
C GLY A 192 0.78 1.93 -5.06
N VAL A 193 0.30 1.05 -5.97
CA VAL A 193 -1.03 1.17 -6.60
C VAL A 193 -2.22 0.86 -5.66
N GLY A 194 -1.95 0.28 -4.48
CA GLY A 194 -2.94 -0.04 -3.45
C GLY A 194 -3.43 -1.49 -3.41
N LYS A 195 -2.68 -2.45 -3.98
CA LYS A 195 -3.06 -3.89 -4.03
C LYS A 195 -3.51 -4.44 -2.68
N THR A 196 -2.66 -4.31 -1.65
CA THR A 196 -2.96 -4.71 -0.26
C THR A 196 -4.24 -4.09 0.26
N THR A 197 -4.48 -2.80 -0.01
CA THR A 197 -5.67 -2.06 0.45
C THR A 197 -6.95 -2.61 -0.19
N VAL A 198 -6.92 -2.87 -1.51
CA VAL A 198 -8.05 -3.49 -2.24
C VAL A 198 -8.25 -4.93 -1.77
N ALA A 199 -7.18 -5.72 -1.63
CA ALA A 199 -7.28 -7.12 -1.20
C ALA A 199 -7.82 -7.26 0.23
N VAL A 200 -7.34 -6.45 1.18
CA VAL A 200 -7.87 -6.36 2.55
C VAL A 200 -9.35 -5.96 2.56
N SER A 201 -9.77 -5.06 1.67
CA SER A 201 -11.15 -4.57 1.61
C SER A 201 -12.09 -5.58 0.95
N ALA A 202 -11.66 -6.24 -0.13
CA ALA A 202 -12.38 -7.33 -0.78
C ALA A 202 -12.50 -8.56 0.13
N ALA A 203 -11.45 -8.90 0.88
CA ALA A 203 -11.49 -9.99 1.85
C ALA A 203 -12.46 -9.72 3.02
N ARG A 204 -12.58 -8.46 3.47
CA ARG A 204 -13.60 -8.04 4.44
C ARG A 204 -15.01 -8.16 3.87
N LEU A 205 -15.25 -7.65 2.66
CA LEU A 205 -16.56 -7.73 1.99
C LEU A 205 -16.97 -9.19 1.75
N TRP A 206 -16.03 -10.03 1.32
CA TRP A 206 -16.21 -11.48 1.19
C TRP A 206 -16.56 -12.14 2.53
N GLY A 207 -15.82 -11.83 3.60
CA GLY A 207 -16.06 -12.40 4.93
C GLY A 207 -17.42 -12.01 5.52
N GLN A 208 -17.83 -10.75 5.33
CA GLN A 208 -19.14 -10.22 5.72
C GLN A 208 -20.29 -10.88 4.95
N THR A 209 -20.10 -11.19 3.66
CA THR A 209 -21.15 -11.76 2.80
C THR A 209 -21.21 -13.29 2.84
N ASN A 210 -20.14 -13.97 3.27
CA ASN A 210 -20.09 -15.44 3.36
C ASN A 210 -20.11 -15.97 4.80
N GLY A 211 -19.95 -15.13 5.83
CA GLY A 211 -20.04 -15.54 7.24
C GLY A 211 -18.87 -16.42 7.70
N HIS A 212 -17.65 -16.11 7.28
CA HIS A 212 -16.52 -17.04 7.32
C HIS A 212 -15.16 -16.41 7.68
N THR A 213 -14.28 -17.23 8.25
CA THR A 213 -12.93 -16.88 8.72
C THR A 213 -12.01 -16.45 7.58
N VAL A 214 -11.33 -15.32 7.78
CA VAL A 214 -10.28 -14.83 6.88
C VAL A 214 -8.92 -14.82 7.59
N SER A 215 -7.94 -15.54 7.04
CA SER A 215 -6.53 -15.49 7.48
C SER A 215 -5.73 -14.56 6.57
N PHE A 216 -4.92 -13.65 7.13
CA PHE A 216 -4.02 -12.77 6.38
C PHE A 216 -2.54 -13.08 6.68
N VAL A 217 -1.71 -13.11 5.63
CA VAL A 217 -0.26 -13.37 5.69
C VAL A 217 0.49 -12.34 4.85
N ASP A 218 1.57 -11.76 5.40
CA ASP A 218 2.45 -10.81 4.72
C ASP A 218 3.85 -11.42 4.54
N PHE A 219 4.27 -11.62 3.29
CA PHE A 219 5.57 -12.22 2.95
C PHE A 219 6.72 -11.20 2.80
N ASP A 220 6.50 -9.90 3.01
CA ASP A 220 7.51 -8.83 2.86
C ASP A 220 8.80 -9.03 3.69
N LYS A 221 8.74 -9.89 4.72
CA LYS A 221 9.83 -10.18 5.67
C LYS A 221 10.28 -11.64 5.65
N ILE A 222 9.87 -12.40 4.63
CA ILE A 222 10.18 -13.82 4.45
C ILE A 222 10.88 -13.93 3.11
N ASP A 223 12.21 -14.07 3.14
CA ASP A 223 13.03 -14.19 1.93
C ASP A 223 13.40 -15.66 1.63
N GLU A 224 13.24 -16.56 2.60
CA GLU A 224 13.55 -18.00 2.49
C GLU A 224 12.27 -18.81 2.14
N PRO A 225 12.23 -19.54 1.00
CA PRO A 225 11.04 -20.29 0.58
C PRO A 225 10.58 -21.39 1.55
N ASP A 226 11.50 -21.98 2.31
CA ASP A 226 11.17 -23.07 3.25
C ASP A 226 10.23 -22.59 4.38
N LEU A 227 10.40 -21.35 4.83
CA LEU A 227 9.59 -20.70 5.88
C LEU A 227 8.14 -20.42 5.45
N ILE A 228 7.80 -20.56 4.16
CA ILE A 228 6.42 -20.39 3.67
C ILE A 228 5.46 -21.35 4.37
N ARG A 229 5.88 -22.61 4.59
CA ARG A 229 5.03 -23.65 5.19
C ARG A 229 4.69 -23.34 6.64
N ASP A 230 5.70 -23.01 7.43
CA ASP A 230 5.58 -22.73 8.86
C ASP A 230 4.77 -21.44 9.10
N THR A 231 4.97 -20.44 8.24
CA THR A 231 4.18 -19.19 8.24
C THR A 231 2.70 -19.47 7.98
N LEU A 232 2.39 -20.33 7.01
CA LEU A 232 1.01 -20.70 6.69
C LEU A 232 0.37 -21.57 7.77
N ALA A 233 1.12 -22.54 8.33
CA ALA A 233 0.67 -23.36 9.46
C ALA A 233 0.29 -22.49 10.67
N SER A 234 1.15 -21.53 11.02
CA SER A 234 0.90 -20.51 12.04
C SER A 234 -0.33 -19.64 11.73
N ALA A 235 -0.50 -19.19 10.47
CA ALA A 235 -1.66 -18.41 10.03
C ALA A 235 -2.99 -19.18 9.98
N PHE A 236 -2.94 -20.51 10.03
CA PHE A 236 -4.09 -21.40 10.21
C PHE A 236 -4.33 -21.81 11.67
N GLY A 237 -3.41 -21.50 12.59
CA GLY A 237 -3.49 -21.85 14.00
C GLY A 237 -2.94 -23.25 14.35
N LEU A 238 -2.16 -23.87 13.46
CA LEU A 238 -1.46 -25.12 13.75
C LEU A 238 -0.20 -24.84 14.59
N SER A 239 -0.02 -25.62 15.65
CA SER A 239 1.21 -25.66 16.47
C SER A 239 1.99 -26.96 16.22
N ASP A 240 3.32 -26.91 16.31
CA ASP A 240 4.28 -27.99 15.97
C ASP A 240 4.20 -29.27 16.84
N SER A 241 3.13 -29.46 17.63
CA SER A 241 2.95 -30.51 18.63
C SER A 241 2.52 -31.87 18.06
N SER A 242 2.77 -32.14 16.77
CA SER A 242 2.48 -33.44 16.14
C SER A 242 3.69 -33.93 15.34
N SER A 243 4.23 -35.10 15.71
CA SER A 243 5.32 -35.78 14.99
C SER A 243 4.84 -36.49 13.71
N GLU A 244 4.04 -35.78 12.90
CA GLU A 244 3.45 -36.23 11.64
C GLU A 244 4.27 -35.67 10.46
N PRO A 245 5.12 -36.49 9.79
CA PRO A 245 5.93 -36.00 8.68
C PRO A 245 5.09 -35.76 7.42
N ALA A 246 5.11 -34.51 6.93
CA ALA A 246 4.75 -34.14 5.56
C ALA A 246 3.34 -34.54 5.05
N GLY A 247 2.26 -34.17 5.78
CA GLY A 247 0.90 -34.42 5.28
C GLY A 247 -0.25 -33.51 5.73
N SER A 248 -0.15 -32.73 6.81
CA SER A 248 -1.32 -32.32 7.62
C SER A 248 -1.97 -30.95 7.35
N LEU A 249 -1.50 -30.15 6.38
CA LEU A 249 -2.20 -28.92 5.94
C LEU A 249 -3.67 -29.11 5.46
N PRO A 250 -4.11 -30.25 4.88
CA PRO A 250 -5.50 -30.44 4.42
C PRO A 250 -6.56 -30.46 5.53
N THR A 251 -6.21 -30.84 6.76
CA THR A 251 -7.18 -31.10 7.83
C THR A 251 -7.94 -29.84 8.28
N ILE A 252 -7.39 -28.65 7.97
CA ILE A 252 -7.88 -27.33 8.35
C ILE A 252 -9.23 -26.94 7.72
N THR A 253 -9.64 -27.59 6.63
CA THR A 253 -10.71 -27.07 5.74
C THR A 253 -11.93 -27.97 5.62
N ARG A 254 -12.23 -28.77 6.65
CA ARG A 254 -13.50 -29.49 6.71
C ARG A 254 -14.65 -28.50 7.00
N HIS A 255 -15.73 -28.62 6.21
CA HIS A 255 -17.08 -28.08 6.42
C HIS A 255 -17.34 -26.55 6.39
N LYS A 256 -16.36 -25.65 6.57
CA LYS A 256 -16.53 -24.19 6.37
C LYS A 256 -15.76 -23.71 5.12
N ARG A 257 -16.24 -22.69 4.38
CA ARG A 257 -15.40 -22.01 3.37
C ARG A 257 -14.41 -21.10 4.09
N ARG A 258 -13.22 -20.90 3.53
CA ARG A 258 -12.18 -20.07 4.15
C ARG A 258 -11.45 -19.24 3.10
N LEU A 259 -11.13 -18.00 3.43
CA LEU A 259 -10.32 -17.12 2.60
C LEU A 259 -8.92 -16.94 3.20
N LEU A 260 -7.90 -17.26 2.42
CA LEU A 260 -6.50 -17.03 2.74
C LEU A 260 -6.00 -15.85 1.90
N VAL A 261 -5.59 -14.76 2.54
CA VAL A 261 -5.01 -13.59 1.89
C VAL A 261 -3.49 -13.63 2.02
N LEU A 262 -2.78 -13.68 0.89
CA LEU A 262 -1.32 -13.71 0.82
C LEU A 262 -0.84 -12.38 0.20
N ASP A 263 -0.12 -11.57 0.95
CA ASP A 263 0.30 -10.21 0.56
C ASP A 263 1.81 -10.15 0.28
N ASN A 264 2.20 -9.37 -0.75
CA ASN A 264 3.59 -9.15 -1.17
C ASN A 264 4.32 -10.43 -1.62
N CYS A 265 3.67 -11.26 -2.44
CA CYS A 265 4.23 -12.55 -2.88
C CYS A 265 5.26 -12.45 -4.02
N GLU A 266 5.55 -11.27 -4.59
CA GLU A 266 6.34 -11.14 -5.82
C GLU A 266 7.75 -11.77 -5.78
N HIS A 267 8.45 -11.73 -4.65
CA HIS A 267 9.80 -12.32 -4.52
C HIS A 267 9.79 -13.84 -4.27
N LEU A 268 8.62 -14.43 -4.01
CA LEU A 268 8.43 -15.88 -3.77
C LEU A 268 7.43 -16.50 -4.76
N ALA A 269 7.09 -15.81 -5.87
CA ALA A 269 5.93 -16.11 -6.71
C ALA A 269 5.80 -17.60 -7.12
N GLY A 270 6.88 -18.22 -7.60
CA GLY A 270 6.87 -19.64 -7.98
C GLY A 270 6.67 -20.60 -6.80
N ALA A 271 7.28 -20.34 -5.64
CA ALA A 271 7.08 -21.15 -4.44
C ALA A 271 5.66 -21.00 -3.88
N ILE A 272 5.11 -19.78 -3.92
CA ILE A 272 3.71 -19.51 -3.55
C ILE A 272 2.75 -20.18 -4.54
N ALA A 273 3.05 -20.23 -5.84
CA ALA A 273 2.25 -20.94 -6.85
C ALA A 273 2.10 -22.43 -6.49
N GLU A 274 3.22 -23.15 -6.29
CA GLU A 274 3.17 -24.57 -5.92
C GLU A 274 2.43 -24.81 -4.59
N VAL A 275 2.56 -23.91 -3.62
CA VAL A 275 1.89 -24.05 -2.31
C VAL A 275 0.40 -23.76 -2.44
N ALA A 276 -0.01 -22.75 -3.22
CA ALA A 276 -1.40 -22.44 -3.51
C ALA A 276 -2.09 -23.62 -4.25
N GLU A 277 -1.45 -24.20 -5.25
CA GLU A 277 -1.95 -25.41 -5.94
C GLU A 277 -2.11 -26.59 -4.98
N ARG A 278 -1.09 -26.90 -4.18
CA ARG A 278 -1.15 -28.00 -3.19
C ARG A 278 -2.21 -27.78 -2.12
N LEU A 279 -2.45 -26.53 -1.70
CA LEU A 279 -3.55 -26.22 -0.80
C LEU A 279 -4.91 -26.41 -1.50
N LEU A 280 -5.10 -25.82 -2.69
CA LEU A 280 -6.36 -25.87 -3.42
C LEU A 280 -6.73 -27.27 -3.94
N HIS A 281 -5.76 -28.14 -4.20
CA HIS A 281 -6.01 -29.55 -4.49
C HIS A 281 -6.66 -30.28 -3.30
N ASN A 282 -6.19 -30.00 -2.09
CA ASN A 282 -6.53 -30.78 -0.90
C ASN A 282 -7.65 -30.15 -0.03
N ALA A 283 -8.07 -28.93 -0.34
CA ALA A 283 -8.98 -28.13 0.47
C ALA A 283 -10.13 -27.51 -0.34
N GLU A 284 -11.12 -28.30 -0.75
CA GLU A 284 -12.19 -27.89 -1.68
C GLU A 284 -12.85 -26.54 -1.35
N SER A 285 -13.10 -26.26 -0.07
CA SER A 285 -13.76 -25.05 0.42
C SER A 285 -12.83 -23.83 0.58
N LEU A 286 -11.52 -24.00 0.39
CA LEU A 286 -10.53 -22.93 0.45
C LEU A 286 -10.58 -22.04 -0.80
N GLN A 287 -10.42 -20.75 -0.57
CA GLN A 287 -10.16 -19.73 -1.58
C GLN A 287 -8.90 -18.94 -1.19
N ILE A 288 -8.10 -18.55 -2.18
CA ILE A 288 -6.84 -17.82 -1.98
C ILE A 288 -6.89 -16.51 -2.76
N LEU A 289 -6.64 -15.41 -2.06
CA LEU A 289 -6.47 -14.06 -2.62
C LEU A 289 -5.01 -13.65 -2.47
N VAL A 290 -4.32 -13.44 -3.59
CA VAL A 290 -2.90 -13.09 -3.61
C VAL A 290 -2.72 -11.63 -4.00
N THR A 291 -1.76 -10.93 -3.39
CA THR A 291 -1.20 -9.69 -3.94
C THR A 291 0.24 -9.93 -4.37
N SER A 292 0.53 -9.51 -5.59
CA SER A 292 1.85 -9.64 -6.21
C SER A 292 2.04 -8.51 -7.23
N ARG A 293 3.27 -8.26 -7.66
CA ARG A 293 3.52 -7.36 -8.80
C ARG A 293 3.13 -7.98 -10.14
N GLU A 294 3.26 -9.30 -10.27
CA GLU A 294 2.92 -10.07 -11.47
C GLU A 294 2.14 -11.35 -11.12
N ALA A 295 1.60 -12.03 -12.13
CA ALA A 295 0.85 -13.27 -11.94
C ALA A 295 1.74 -14.40 -11.40
N LEU A 296 1.18 -15.28 -10.56
CA LEU A 296 1.88 -16.47 -10.07
C LEU A 296 2.13 -17.51 -11.17
N GLN A 297 1.33 -17.47 -12.25
CA GLN A 297 1.30 -18.45 -13.35
C GLN A 297 0.84 -19.85 -12.87
N ALA A 298 0.05 -19.88 -11.79
CA ALA A 298 -0.46 -21.09 -11.16
C ALA A 298 -1.72 -21.62 -11.86
N HIS A 299 -1.94 -22.93 -11.77
CA HIS A 299 -3.13 -23.57 -12.34
C HIS A 299 -4.43 -23.06 -11.69
N GLY A 300 -5.37 -22.62 -12.52
CA GLY A 300 -6.64 -22.04 -12.07
C GLY A 300 -6.57 -20.60 -11.57
N GLU A 301 -5.42 -19.92 -11.71
CA GLU A 301 -5.26 -18.51 -11.33
C GLU A 301 -6.16 -17.56 -12.15
N ARG A 302 -6.92 -16.71 -11.45
CA ARG A 302 -7.63 -15.58 -12.05
C ARG A 302 -6.94 -14.26 -11.72
N VAL A 303 -6.18 -13.72 -12.67
CA VAL A 303 -5.47 -12.44 -12.52
C VAL A 303 -6.42 -11.23 -12.62
N TYR A 304 -6.42 -10.36 -11.61
CA TYR A 304 -7.08 -9.06 -11.61
C TYR A 304 -6.02 -7.95 -11.60
N GLN A 305 -5.88 -7.21 -12.70
CA GLN A 305 -4.89 -6.13 -12.80
C GLN A 305 -5.44 -4.81 -12.27
N LEU A 306 -5.03 -4.42 -11.07
CA LEU A 306 -5.44 -3.19 -10.42
C LEU A 306 -4.77 -1.98 -11.08
N GLN A 307 -5.56 -1.22 -11.84
CA GLN A 307 -5.16 0.01 -12.52
C GLN A 307 -4.88 1.14 -11.51
N GLN A 308 -4.21 2.21 -11.92
CA GLN A 308 -4.04 3.43 -11.13
C GLN A 308 -5.38 4.15 -10.88
N LEU A 309 -5.40 5.20 -10.05
CA LEU A 309 -6.59 6.04 -9.89
C LEU A 309 -6.77 6.92 -11.13
N VAL A 310 -8.00 7.00 -11.64
CA VAL A 310 -8.31 7.88 -12.77
C VAL A 310 -8.13 9.35 -12.32
N GLY A 311 -7.36 10.11 -13.10
CA GLY A 311 -7.16 11.54 -12.92
C GLY A 311 -7.86 12.35 -14.01
N PRO A 312 -8.09 13.65 -13.77
CA PRO A 312 -8.71 14.53 -14.75
C PRO A 312 -7.83 14.73 -16.00
N PRO A 313 -8.42 14.83 -17.21
CA PRO A 313 -7.68 15.15 -18.42
C PRO A 313 -7.07 16.56 -18.35
N ARG A 314 -5.82 16.73 -18.79
CA ARG A 314 -5.05 17.98 -18.65
C ARG A 314 -5.70 19.20 -19.31
N ASP A 315 -6.19 19.02 -20.53
CA ASP A 315 -6.52 20.13 -21.43
C ASP A 315 -8.02 20.50 -21.42
N VAL A 316 -8.80 19.89 -20.52
CA VAL A 316 -10.20 20.23 -20.28
C VAL A 316 -10.29 21.25 -19.13
N PRO A 317 -10.94 22.40 -19.32
CA PRO A 317 -11.28 23.29 -18.21
C PRO A 317 -12.31 22.61 -17.29
N LEU A 318 -11.98 22.47 -16.00
CA LEU A 318 -12.82 21.84 -14.98
C LEU A 318 -13.07 22.81 -13.81
N SER A 319 -14.22 22.66 -13.13
CA SER A 319 -14.43 23.22 -11.79
C SER A 319 -13.81 22.33 -10.71
N MET A 320 -13.78 22.80 -9.46
CA MET A 320 -13.34 21.97 -8.34
C MET A 320 -14.28 20.77 -8.11
N ALA A 321 -15.59 20.94 -8.38
CA ALA A 321 -16.58 19.87 -8.28
C ALA A 321 -16.34 18.76 -9.34
N ASP A 322 -16.04 19.14 -10.59
CA ASP A 322 -15.73 18.15 -11.64
C ASP A 322 -14.43 17.41 -11.32
N ALA A 323 -13.42 18.12 -10.82
CA ALA A 323 -12.15 17.53 -10.41
C ALA A 323 -12.29 16.56 -9.21
N LEU A 324 -13.20 16.82 -8.28
CA LEU A 324 -13.55 15.90 -7.19
C LEU A 324 -14.23 14.61 -7.70
N GLY A 325 -14.80 14.60 -8.91
CA GLY A 325 -15.28 13.39 -9.57
C GLY A 325 -14.17 12.42 -10.01
N TYR A 326 -12.90 12.84 -10.00
CA TYR A 326 -11.75 12.01 -10.35
C TYR A 326 -11.02 11.50 -9.11
N PRO A 327 -10.97 10.17 -8.86
CA PRO A 327 -10.38 9.60 -7.65
C PRO A 327 -8.96 10.04 -7.30
N ALA A 328 -8.10 10.28 -8.31
CA ALA A 328 -6.74 10.76 -8.05
C ALA A 328 -6.73 12.18 -7.44
N SER A 329 -7.62 13.05 -7.92
CA SER A 329 -7.75 14.43 -7.44
C SER A 329 -8.52 14.50 -6.13
N GLN A 330 -9.59 13.71 -5.96
CA GLN A 330 -10.24 13.54 -4.66
C GLN A 330 -9.23 13.09 -3.58
N MET A 331 -8.46 12.03 -3.85
CA MET A 331 -7.44 11.54 -2.91
C MET A 331 -6.37 12.59 -2.64
N PHE A 332 -5.94 13.36 -3.65
CA PHE A 332 -4.97 14.43 -3.44
C PHE A 332 -5.52 15.51 -2.50
N ILE A 333 -6.74 16.00 -2.74
CA ILE A 333 -7.39 17.04 -1.93
C ILE A 333 -7.60 16.56 -0.49
N GLU A 334 -8.21 15.38 -0.29
CA GLU A 334 -8.41 14.78 1.04
C GLU A 334 -7.08 14.68 1.83
N ARG A 335 -5.96 14.41 1.15
CA ARG A 335 -4.63 14.30 1.78
C ARG A 335 -3.95 15.65 2.01
N VAL A 336 -4.25 16.71 1.26
CA VAL A 336 -3.78 18.07 1.57
C VAL A 336 -4.57 18.62 2.78
N GLU A 337 -5.89 18.46 2.78
CA GLU A 337 -6.78 18.93 3.85
C GLU A 337 -6.54 18.19 5.17
N ALA A 338 -6.24 16.89 5.13
CA ALA A 338 -5.83 16.12 6.31
C ALA A 338 -4.50 16.59 6.95
N ASN A 339 -3.72 17.44 6.27
CA ASN A 339 -2.55 18.12 6.83
C ASN A 339 -2.86 19.57 7.27
N GLY A 340 -4.13 19.97 7.34
CA GLY A 340 -4.59 21.26 7.83
C GLY A 340 -4.60 22.39 6.80
N VAL A 341 -4.47 22.08 5.51
CA VAL A 341 -4.40 23.09 4.43
C VAL A 341 -5.65 23.02 3.54
N HIS A 342 -6.48 24.06 3.63
CA HIS A 342 -7.66 24.23 2.79
C HIS A 342 -7.26 24.72 1.39
N ILE A 343 -7.70 24.02 0.34
CA ILE A 343 -7.51 24.45 -1.05
C ILE A 343 -8.65 25.39 -1.43
N SER A 344 -8.33 26.61 -1.88
CA SER A 344 -9.36 27.52 -2.41
C SER A 344 -9.87 27.04 -3.78
N ASP A 345 -11.19 27.04 -3.97
CA ASP A 345 -11.79 26.81 -5.29
C ASP A 345 -11.44 27.98 -6.21
N CYS A 346 -10.49 27.74 -7.11
CA CYS A 346 -10.19 28.64 -8.22
C CYS A 346 -9.62 27.86 -9.42
N PRO A 347 -9.85 28.32 -10.67
CA PRO A 347 -9.39 27.60 -11.86
C PRO A 347 -7.87 27.36 -11.94
N GLN A 348 -7.05 28.14 -11.22
CA GLN A 348 -5.60 27.91 -11.13
C GLN A 348 -5.28 26.68 -10.26
N ASN A 349 -5.92 26.54 -9.10
CA ASN A 349 -5.72 25.40 -8.21
C ASN A 349 -6.21 24.10 -8.87
N VAL A 350 -7.37 24.13 -9.55
CA VAL A 350 -7.87 22.97 -10.29
C VAL A 350 -6.85 22.50 -11.34
N ARG A 351 -6.32 23.41 -12.17
CA ARG A 351 -5.28 23.06 -13.16
C ARG A 351 -3.99 22.52 -12.52
N LEU A 352 -3.56 23.06 -11.39
CA LEU A 352 -2.38 22.56 -10.67
C LEU A 352 -2.61 21.16 -10.10
N ILE A 353 -3.79 20.89 -9.53
CA ILE A 353 -4.18 19.57 -9.03
C ILE A 353 -4.24 18.56 -10.17
N SER A 354 -4.88 18.90 -11.30
CA SER A 354 -4.91 18.04 -12.50
C SER A 354 -3.50 17.73 -12.99
N HIS A 355 -2.63 18.73 -13.09
CA HIS A 355 -1.24 18.55 -13.48
C HIS A 355 -0.49 17.62 -12.50
N ILE A 356 -0.62 17.83 -11.19
CA ILE A 356 0.02 17.00 -10.17
C ILE A 356 -0.46 15.55 -10.27
N CYS A 357 -1.77 15.31 -10.28
CA CYS A 357 -2.33 13.94 -10.29
C CYS A 357 -1.89 13.14 -11.52
N GLU A 358 -1.80 13.81 -12.67
CA GLU A 358 -1.44 13.21 -13.95
C GLU A 358 0.09 13.05 -14.13
N GLN A 359 0.92 13.90 -13.50
CA GLN A 359 2.38 13.67 -13.39
C GLN A 359 2.72 12.46 -12.51
N LEU A 360 1.86 12.14 -11.54
CA LEU A 360 1.98 10.99 -10.65
C LEU A 360 1.30 9.72 -11.20
N ASP A 361 0.80 9.77 -12.45
CA ASP A 361 0.02 8.71 -13.13
C ASP A 361 -1.08 8.09 -12.24
N GLY A 362 -1.69 8.87 -11.34
CA GLY A 362 -2.74 8.36 -10.46
C GLY A 362 -2.29 7.35 -9.38
N ILE A 363 -1.00 7.21 -9.10
CA ILE A 363 -0.50 6.23 -8.10
C ILE A 363 -0.81 6.72 -6.67
N PRO A 364 -1.62 5.98 -5.86
CA PRO A 364 -2.00 6.40 -4.50
C PRO A 364 -0.83 6.71 -3.56
N LEU A 365 0.23 5.89 -3.58
CA LEU A 365 1.42 6.14 -2.75
C LEU A 365 2.14 7.44 -3.16
N ALA A 366 2.20 7.74 -4.46
CA ALA A 366 2.81 8.95 -4.96
C ALA A 366 1.97 10.18 -4.59
N ILE A 367 0.65 10.08 -4.74
CA ILE A 367 -0.32 11.11 -4.32
C ILE A 367 -0.21 11.40 -2.82
N ASP A 368 -0.16 10.38 -1.96
CA ASP A 368 -0.03 10.55 -0.51
C ASP A 368 1.30 11.20 -0.09
N ILE A 369 2.43 10.84 -0.74
CA ILE A 369 3.74 11.45 -0.48
C ILE A 369 3.77 12.93 -0.91
N VAL A 370 3.16 13.26 -2.05
CA VAL A 370 3.19 14.62 -2.64
C VAL A 370 2.17 15.56 -1.99
N ALA A 371 0.96 15.10 -1.64
CA ALA A 371 -0.05 15.90 -0.95
C ALA A 371 0.46 16.43 0.40
N ARG A 372 1.24 15.62 1.14
CA ARG A 372 1.92 16.02 2.38
C ARG A 372 2.95 17.15 2.20
N ARG A 373 3.38 17.42 0.97
CA ARG A 373 4.32 18.50 0.60
C ARG A 373 3.63 19.70 -0.03
N ALA A 374 2.51 19.49 -0.73
CA ALA A 374 1.61 20.58 -1.12
C ALA A 374 1.14 21.42 0.08
N GLY A 375 0.95 20.80 1.25
CA GLY A 375 0.67 21.54 2.50
C GLY A 375 1.84 22.41 3.02
N THR A 376 3.09 22.10 2.69
CA THR A 376 4.28 22.85 3.16
C THR A 376 4.91 23.76 2.11
N HIS A 377 4.61 23.54 0.83
CA HIS A 377 5.20 24.28 -0.31
C HIS A 377 4.15 25.04 -1.13
N GLY A 378 2.87 24.71 -0.98
CA GLY A 378 1.81 25.16 -1.88
C GLY A 378 1.77 24.38 -3.20
N LEU A 379 0.65 24.47 -3.91
CA LEU A 379 0.40 23.68 -5.13
C LEU A 379 1.35 24.01 -6.28
N MET A 380 1.76 25.28 -6.43
CA MET A 380 2.58 25.77 -7.54
C MET A 380 4.01 25.23 -7.45
N GLU A 381 4.71 25.53 -6.36
CA GLU A 381 6.05 24.99 -6.05
C GLU A 381 6.05 23.45 -6.10
N THR A 382 5.01 22.80 -5.56
CA THR A 382 4.91 21.33 -5.61
C THR A 382 4.88 20.80 -7.04
N ALA A 383 4.12 21.42 -7.95
CA ALA A 383 4.07 21.02 -9.36
C ALA A 383 5.41 21.23 -10.09
N GLU A 384 6.15 22.29 -9.75
CA GLU A 384 7.49 22.53 -10.28
C GLU A 384 8.49 21.47 -9.79
N LEU A 385 8.47 21.16 -8.49
CA LEU A 385 9.31 20.12 -7.86
C LEU A 385 9.06 18.70 -8.40
N LEU A 386 7.88 18.40 -8.94
CA LEU A 386 7.62 17.12 -9.65
C LEU A 386 8.43 17.01 -10.95
N THR A 387 8.61 18.11 -11.68
CA THR A 387 9.30 18.14 -12.98
C THR A 387 10.78 17.78 -12.84
N GLU A 388 11.36 18.05 -11.66
CA GLU A 388 12.76 17.75 -11.34
C GLU A 388 12.97 16.35 -10.73
N GLY A 389 11.91 15.56 -10.54
CA GLY A 389 12.00 14.20 -9.99
C GLY A 389 12.38 14.10 -8.50
N ARG A 390 12.68 15.22 -7.82
CA ARG A 390 13.07 15.26 -6.39
C ARG A 390 12.05 14.57 -5.47
N PHE A 391 10.78 14.53 -5.87
CA PHE A 391 9.70 13.90 -5.12
C PHE A 391 9.87 12.39 -4.87
N LEU A 392 10.67 11.67 -5.68
CA LEU A 392 10.89 10.24 -5.48
C LEU A 392 11.49 9.93 -4.11
N ARG A 393 12.42 10.78 -3.63
CA ARG A 393 13.10 10.63 -2.34
C ARG A 393 12.36 11.32 -1.17
N TRP A 394 11.18 11.90 -1.38
CA TRP A 394 10.41 12.52 -0.28
C TRP A 394 9.89 11.47 0.71
N PRO A 395 10.08 11.66 2.03
CA PRO A 395 9.60 10.71 3.03
C PRO A 395 8.09 10.87 3.25
N GLY A 396 7.40 9.73 3.16
CA GLY A 396 5.98 9.53 3.47
C GLY A 396 5.73 9.24 4.95
N ALA A 397 4.93 8.21 5.26
CA ALA A 397 4.58 7.88 6.64
C ALA A 397 5.74 7.18 7.38
N ARG A 398 6.12 7.70 8.56
CA ARG A 398 7.20 7.15 9.42
C ARG A 398 6.96 5.71 9.88
N THR A 399 5.70 5.25 9.86
CA THR A 399 5.27 3.90 10.26
C THR A 399 5.00 2.99 9.06
N ALA A 400 5.20 3.45 7.83
CA ALA A 400 5.12 2.58 6.66
C ALA A 400 6.27 1.56 6.62
N PRO A 401 6.09 0.39 6.00
CA PRO A 401 7.20 -0.48 5.62
C PRO A 401 8.24 0.26 4.78
N SER A 402 9.51 -0.13 4.83
CA SER A 402 10.62 0.54 4.15
C SER A 402 10.35 0.82 2.67
N ARG A 403 9.84 -0.19 1.93
CA ARG A 403 9.42 -0.10 0.51
C ARG A 403 8.31 0.92 0.21
N HIS A 404 7.70 1.51 1.23
CA HIS A 404 6.65 2.54 1.15
C HIS A 404 7.00 3.83 1.92
N GLN A 405 8.20 3.94 2.50
CA GLN A 405 8.65 5.17 3.17
C GLN A 405 9.07 6.27 2.19
N THR A 406 9.50 5.91 0.98
CA THR A 406 9.68 6.83 -0.16
C THR A 406 9.17 6.16 -1.43
N LEU A 407 8.90 6.92 -2.49
CA LEU A 407 8.50 6.33 -3.76
C LEU A 407 9.71 5.67 -4.46
N TYR A 408 10.91 6.22 -4.24
CA TYR A 408 12.19 5.65 -4.67
C TYR A 408 12.38 4.22 -4.13
N ALA A 409 12.23 3.98 -2.82
CA ALA A 409 12.37 2.65 -2.22
C ALA A 409 11.33 1.64 -2.75
N SER A 410 10.18 2.12 -3.22
CA SER A 410 9.15 1.29 -3.88
C SER A 410 9.57 0.87 -5.29
N PHE A 411 10.28 1.75 -6.01
CA PHE A 411 10.83 1.46 -7.34
C PHE A 411 12.18 0.72 -7.29
N GLU A 412 12.92 0.85 -6.19
CA GLU A 412 14.17 0.13 -5.90
C GLU A 412 13.91 -1.38 -5.73
N ARG A 413 13.11 -1.81 -4.74
CA ARG A 413 12.68 -3.23 -4.60
C ARG A 413 12.01 -3.77 -5.88
N THR A 414 11.36 -2.89 -6.64
CA THR A 414 10.74 -3.20 -7.94
C THR A 414 11.75 -3.49 -9.05
N ASN A 415 12.87 -2.75 -9.06
CA ASN A 415 14.01 -2.92 -9.97
C ASN A 415 14.90 -4.10 -9.57
N ASP A 416 14.99 -4.40 -8.28
CA ASP A 416 15.81 -5.51 -7.76
C ASP A 416 15.30 -6.87 -8.24
N LEU A 417 13.99 -7.00 -8.50
CA LEU A 417 13.36 -8.19 -9.09
C LEU A 417 13.56 -8.33 -10.61
N LEU A 418 14.09 -7.31 -11.30
CA LEU A 418 14.40 -7.38 -12.74
C LEU A 418 15.80 -7.99 -12.97
N THR A 419 16.00 -8.75 -14.05
CA THR A 419 17.35 -9.19 -14.45
C THR A 419 18.22 -8.02 -14.98
N THR A 420 19.52 -8.25 -15.14
CA THR A 420 20.46 -7.25 -15.68
C THR A 420 20.05 -6.76 -17.08
N GLU A 421 19.53 -7.66 -17.90
CA GLU A 421 19.01 -7.41 -19.25
C GLU A 421 17.74 -6.54 -19.17
N GLU A 422 16.80 -6.91 -18.30
CA GLU A 422 15.54 -6.18 -18.09
C GLU A 422 15.79 -4.75 -17.58
N ARG A 423 16.69 -4.58 -16.60
CA ARG A 423 17.11 -3.27 -16.11
C ARG A 423 17.75 -2.42 -17.21
N SER A 424 18.55 -3.04 -18.08
CA SER A 424 19.20 -2.36 -19.21
C SER A 424 18.19 -1.90 -20.25
N ILE A 425 17.23 -2.76 -20.61
CA ILE A 425 16.13 -2.42 -21.52
C ILE A 425 15.24 -1.33 -20.92
N PHE A 426 14.83 -1.46 -19.66
CA PHE A 426 14.02 -0.48 -18.94
C PHE A 426 14.67 0.92 -18.92
N ARG A 427 15.99 0.99 -18.71
CA ARG A 427 16.78 2.24 -18.85
C ARG A 427 16.82 2.78 -20.28
N CYS A 428 16.91 1.94 -21.30
CA CYS A 428 16.82 2.39 -22.70
C CYS A 428 15.43 2.96 -23.01
N LEU A 429 14.35 2.27 -22.60
CA LEU A 429 12.97 2.71 -22.83
C LEU A 429 12.63 4.02 -22.10
N SER A 430 13.26 4.30 -20.94
CA SER A 430 13.04 5.56 -20.22
C SER A 430 13.55 6.81 -20.95
N THR A 431 14.39 6.65 -21.99
CA THR A 431 14.82 7.76 -22.86
C THR A 431 13.75 8.23 -23.85
N ILE A 432 12.73 7.41 -24.13
CA ILE A 432 11.63 7.72 -25.05
C ILE A 432 10.77 8.83 -24.45
N ALA A 433 10.30 9.79 -25.27
CA ALA A 433 9.58 10.97 -24.79
C ALA A 433 8.23 10.63 -24.12
N ASP A 434 7.41 9.79 -24.75
CA ASP A 434 6.07 9.44 -24.27
C ASP A 434 5.71 7.99 -24.64
N THR A 435 4.82 7.77 -25.61
CA THR A 435 4.47 6.44 -26.13
C THR A 435 5.50 5.90 -27.14
N PHE A 436 5.51 4.58 -27.34
CA PHE A 436 6.29 3.87 -28.35
C PHE A 436 5.63 2.57 -28.83
N ASN A 437 6.08 2.05 -29.97
CA ASN A 437 5.79 0.70 -30.44
C ASN A 437 7.04 -0.23 -30.33
N LEU A 438 6.87 -1.54 -30.59
CA LEU A 438 7.95 -2.53 -30.46
C LEU A 438 9.19 -2.23 -31.35
N ARG A 439 9.01 -1.62 -32.53
CA ARG A 439 10.14 -1.26 -33.41
C ARG A 439 10.98 -0.13 -32.83
N GLU A 440 10.33 0.85 -32.21
CA GLU A 440 11.00 1.98 -31.54
C GLU A 440 11.74 1.51 -30.28
N ALA A 441 11.12 0.59 -29.52
CA ALA A 441 11.78 -0.07 -28.40
C ALA A 441 13.08 -0.78 -28.81
N CYS A 442 13.02 -1.66 -29.81
CA CYS A 442 14.20 -2.35 -30.35
C CYS A 442 15.28 -1.38 -30.88
N SER A 443 14.86 -0.25 -31.46
CA SER A 443 15.77 0.79 -31.94
C SER A 443 16.54 1.45 -30.79
N VAL A 444 15.88 1.83 -29.68
CA VAL A 444 16.59 2.43 -28.53
C VAL A 444 17.43 1.42 -27.75
N THR A 445 17.06 0.14 -27.72
CA THR A 445 17.84 -0.92 -27.06
C THR A 445 19.01 -1.43 -27.89
N THR A 446 19.11 -1.11 -29.19
CA THR A 446 20.15 -1.64 -30.10
C THR A 446 21.58 -1.49 -29.53
N LYS A 447 21.87 -0.41 -28.78
CA LYS A 447 23.17 -0.17 -28.14
C LYS A 447 23.54 -1.12 -27.00
N THR A 448 22.59 -1.91 -26.49
CA THR A 448 22.82 -2.92 -25.43
C THR A 448 23.41 -4.23 -25.96
N GLY A 449 23.32 -4.48 -27.28
CA GLY A 449 23.64 -5.78 -27.88
C GLY A 449 22.61 -6.89 -27.62
N ILE A 450 21.51 -6.60 -26.92
CA ILE A 450 20.44 -7.56 -26.65
C ILE A 450 19.59 -7.77 -27.91
N ALA A 451 19.27 -9.04 -28.22
CA ALA A 451 18.48 -9.42 -29.38
C ALA A 451 17.02 -8.93 -29.30
N ASN A 452 16.42 -8.61 -30.45
CA ASN A 452 15.08 -8.01 -30.54
C ASN A 452 13.99 -8.89 -29.91
N GLU A 453 14.14 -10.21 -30.00
CA GLU A 453 13.23 -11.22 -29.46
C GLU A 453 13.18 -11.13 -27.92
N ILE A 454 14.35 -10.94 -27.30
CA ILE A 454 14.50 -10.74 -25.85
C ILE A 454 13.94 -9.37 -25.44
N VAL A 455 14.09 -8.34 -26.28
CA VAL A 455 13.49 -7.00 -26.04
C VAL A 455 11.96 -7.08 -26.05
N VAL A 456 11.37 -7.80 -27.00
CA VAL A 456 9.90 -7.98 -27.09
C VAL A 456 9.37 -8.76 -25.88
N ASP A 457 10.02 -9.85 -25.46
CA ASP A 457 9.60 -10.58 -24.26
C ASP A 457 9.80 -9.76 -22.96
N THR A 458 10.88 -8.97 -22.89
CA THR A 458 11.11 -8.04 -21.79
C THR A 458 10.00 -7.00 -21.70
N ILE A 459 9.52 -6.45 -22.82
CA ILE A 459 8.38 -5.52 -22.81
C ILE A 459 7.12 -6.21 -22.27
N ARG A 460 6.87 -7.47 -22.65
CA ARG A 460 5.78 -8.27 -22.07
C ARG A 460 5.92 -8.41 -20.55
N ARG A 461 7.12 -8.72 -20.04
CA ARG A 461 7.41 -8.82 -18.58
C ARG A 461 7.35 -7.48 -17.84
N LEU A 462 7.75 -6.39 -18.47
CA LEU A 462 7.60 -5.03 -17.94
C LEU A 462 6.13 -4.56 -17.92
N VAL A 463 5.28 -5.08 -18.80
CA VAL A 463 3.82 -4.88 -18.74
C VAL A 463 3.18 -5.72 -17.64
N THR A 464 3.50 -7.02 -17.51
CA THR A 464 2.93 -7.86 -16.44
C THR A 464 3.33 -7.39 -15.05
N SER A 465 4.58 -6.96 -14.87
CA SER A 465 5.08 -6.37 -13.62
C SER A 465 4.71 -4.88 -13.44
N SER A 466 3.90 -4.33 -14.35
CA SER A 466 3.29 -2.99 -14.30
C SER A 466 4.28 -1.82 -14.18
N LEU A 467 5.40 -1.92 -14.91
CA LEU A 467 6.36 -0.82 -15.14
C LEU A 467 6.09 -0.07 -16.45
N VAL A 468 5.57 -0.79 -17.44
CA VAL A 468 5.10 -0.29 -18.73
C VAL A 468 3.59 -0.50 -18.81
N LEU A 469 2.88 0.50 -19.34
CA LEU A 469 1.46 0.40 -19.68
C LEU A 469 1.33 0.08 -21.17
N ALA A 470 0.39 -0.78 -21.53
CA ALA A 470 0.03 -1.08 -22.91
C ALA A 470 -1.38 -0.54 -23.19
N THR A 471 -1.52 0.20 -24.29
CA THR A 471 -2.77 0.82 -24.74
C THR A 471 -3.05 0.42 -26.18
N HIS A 472 -4.27 -0.05 -26.44
CA HIS A 472 -4.74 -0.35 -27.80
C HIS A 472 -5.40 0.89 -28.39
N ASP A 473 -5.07 1.23 -29.63
CA ASP A 473 -5.80 2.26 -30.38
C ASP A 473 -7.07 1.68 -31.07
N ALA A 474 -7.83 2.54 -31.73
CA ALA A 474 -9.06 2.15 -32.44
C ALA A 474 -8.83 1.22 -33.65
N THR A 475 -7.58 1.01 -34.08
CA THR A 475 -7.20 0.03 -35.11
C THR A 475 -6.76 -1.31 -34.51
N GLY A 476 -6.65 -1.40 -33.18
CA GLY A 476 -6.14 -2.55 -32.44
C GLY A 476 -4.63 -2.55 -32.25
N ALA A 477 -3.90 -1.54 -32.78
CA ALA A 477 -2.45 -1.46 -32.66
C ALA A 477 -2.05 -1.14 -31.20
N VAL A 478 -0.98 -1.78 -30.72
CA VAL A 478 -0.50 -1.62 -29.35
C VAL A 478 0.56 -0.52 -29.29
N THR A 479 0.28 0.49 -28.49
CA THR A 479 1.25 1.48 -28.02
C THR A 479 1.62 1.19 -26.57
N TYR A 480 2.86 1.47 -26.21
CA TYR A 480 3.40 1.26 -24.87
C TYR A 480 3.85 2.60 -24.29
N ARG A 481 3.73 2.79 -22.97
CA ARG A 481 4.21 3.99 -22.28
C ARG A 481 4.81 3.61 -20.93
N LEU A 482 5.94 4.19 -20.54
CA LEU A 482 6.40 4.09 -19.15
C LEU A 482 5.55 5.00 -18.25
N ILE A 483 5.28 4.53 -17.04
CA ILE A 483 4.79 5.38 -15.96
C ILE A 483 5.85 6.48 -15.71
N LYS A 484 5.46 7.75 -15.65
CA LYS A 484 6.35 8.91 -15.53
C LYS A 484 7.23 8.82 -14.29
N SER A 485 6.67 8.40 -13.16
CA SER A 485 7.44 8.21 -11.92
C SER A 485 8.48 7.09 -12.02
N THR A 486 8.19 5.99 -12.73
CA THR A 486 9.14 4.87 -12.93
C THR A 486 10.18 5.23 -14.00
N LYS A 487 9.80 6.03 -15.01
CA LYS A 487 10.69 6.65 -15.99
C LYS A 487 11.70 7.60 -15.35
N ILE A 488 11.25 8.50 -14.47
CA ILE A 488 12.12 9.43 -13.73
C ILE A 488 13.10 8.64 -12.84
N PHE A 489 12.65 7.56 -12.19
CA PHE A 489 13.53 6.65 -11.46
C PHE A 489 14.58 6.00 -12.38
N ALA A 490 14.16 5.42 -13.51
CA ALA A 490 15.03 4.76 -14.47
C ALA A 490 16.07 5.67 -15.14
N LEU A 491 15.83 6.99 -15.16
CA LEU A 491 16.76 8.01 -15.67
C LEU A 491 17.81 8.46 -14.64
N GLY A 492 17.93 7.79 -13.48
CA GLY A 492 18.85 8.20 -12.40
C GLY A 492 18.21 9.24 -11.48
N GLY A 493 16.99 8.97 -11.02
CA GLY A 493 16.16 9.88 -10.23
C GLY A 493 16.84 10.40 -8.96
N ALA A 494 17.45 11.59 -9.06
CA ALA A 494 18.31 12.24 -8.07
C ALA A 494 19.65 11.53 -7.80
N ASP A 495 20.39 11.20 -8.86
CA ASP A 495 21.86 11.02 -8.85
C ASP A 495 22.56 12.39 -8.99
N ALA A 496 22.42 13.23 -7.97
CA ALA A 496 22.93 14.61 -7.94
C ALA A 496 23.79 14.91 -6.70
N GLU A 497 24.46 13.90 -6.14
CA GLU A 497 25.54 14.06 -5.15
C GLU A 497 26.92 13.64 -5.68
N ASP A 498 27.14 13.67 -7.00
CA ASP A 498 28.45 14.11 -7.54
C ASP A 498 28.36 14.67 -8.98
N GLY A 499 29.33 15.51 -9.36
CA GLY A 499 29.31 16.32 -10.57
C GLY A 499 30.08 15.74 -11.77
N ALA A 500 29.41 14.97 -12.65
CA ALA A 500 30.05 14.49 -13.89
C ALA A 500 29.19 14.54 -15.18
N LEU A 501 27.93 14.06 -15.18
CA LEU A 501 27.14 13.86 -16.43
C LEU A 501 26.06 14.93 -16.73
N HIS A 502 26.08 16.07 -16.03
CA HIS A 502 24.96 17.03 -16.03
C HIS A 502 24.80 17.91 -17.30
N SER A 503 25.64 17.77 -18.32
CA SER A 503 25.61 18.59 -19.55
C SER A 503 24.59 18.10 -20.59
N THR A 504 24.54 16.79 -20.87
CA THR A 504 23.77 16.23 -21.99
C THR A 504 22.25 16.31 -21.77
N THR A 505 21.77 15.99 -20.56
CA THR A 505 20.33 15.86 -20.28
C THR A 505 19.59 17.20 -20.32
N ARG A 506 20.26 18.30 -19.92
CA ARG A 506 19.67 19.66 -19.98
C ARG A 506 19.41 20.12 -21.42
N GLY A 507 20.23 19.70 -22.38
CA GLY A 507 20.03 20.02 -23.79
C GLY A 507 18.72 19.44 -24.35
N ASN A 508 18.53 18.13 -24.20
CA ASN A 508 17.40 17.43 -24.83
C ASN A 508 16.02 17.88 -24.32
N TYR A 509 15.89 18.16 -23.02
CA TYR A 509 14.59 18.56 -22.44
C TYR A 509 14.15 19.96 -22.89
N HIS A 510 15.09 20.88 -23.14
CA HIS A 510 14.77 22.19 -23.72
C HIS A 510 14.54 22.12 -25.24
N LEU A 511 15.35 21.35 -25.98
CA LEU A 511 15.23 21.23 -27.45
C LEU A 511 13.89 20.62 -27.89
N ALA A 512 13.34 19.68 -27.12
CA ALA A 512 12.01 19.13 -27.36
C ALA A 512 10.90 20.20 -27.28
N ARG A 513 10.99 21.13 -26.33
CA ARG A 513 9.98 22.19 -26.14
C ARG A 513 10.06 23.30 -27.19
N THR A 514 11.25 23.58 -27.75
CA THR A 514 11.37 24.47 -28.93
C THR A 514 10.84 23.81 -30.19
N ASN A 515 11.15 22.54 -30.43
CA ASN A 515 10.70 21.83 -31.63
C ASN A 515 9.17 21.64 -31.65
N ALA A 516 8.53 21.41 -30.50
CA ALA A 516 7.08 21.34 -30.39
C ALA A 516 6.39 22.65 -30.84
N ARG A 517 6.91 23.82 -30.44
CA ARG A 517 6.38 25.13 -30.89
C ARG A 517 6.63 25.39 -32.38
N ILE A 518 7.80 25.01 -32.90
CA ILE A 518 8.16 25.22 -34.31
C ILE A 518 7.39 24.27 -35.25
N GLY A 519 6.87 23.15 -34.73
CA GLY A 519 6.00 22.23 -35.47
C GLY A 519 4.55 22.72 -35.63
N SER A 520 3.98 23.36 -34.59
CA SER A 520 2.58 23.80 -34.60
C SER A 520 2.25 24.92 -35.59
N GLU A 521 3.26 25.67 -36.06
CA GLU A 521 3.08 26.81 -36.99
C GLU A 521 3.25 26.43 -38.47
N ARG A 522 3.44 25.14 -38.81
CA ARG A 522 3.76 24.70 -40.19
C ARG A 522 2.69 23.88 -40.91
N ASN A 523 1.62 23.48 -40.23
CA ASN A 523 0.53 22.67 -40.80
C ASN A 523 -0.80 23.44 -40.84
N ALA A 524 -0.84 24.51 -41.63
CA ALA A 524 -2.09 25.06 -42.16
C ALA A 524 -2.15 24.74 -43.66
N PRO A 525 -3.14 23.98 -44.16
CA PRO A 525 -3.20 23.58 -45.56
C PRO A 525 -3.81 24.68 -46.43
N ASP A 526 -2.97 25.59 -46.95
CA ASP A 526 -3.37 26.50 -48.01
C ASP A 526 -3.75 25.71 -49.27
N THR A 527 -5.00 25.82 -49.69
CA THR A 527 -5.50 25.28 -50.95
C THR A 527 -5.78 26.42 -51.91
N HIS A 528 -5.04 26.54 -53.02
CA HIS A 528 -5.56 26.98 -54.33
C HIS A 528 -4.58 26.72 -55.50
N HIS A 529 -5.15 26.64 -56.70
CA HIS A 529 -4.59 26.13 -57.96
C HIS A 529 -3.33 26.82 -58.57
N ARG A 530 -2.54 26.00 -59.29
CA ARG A 530 -2.27 26.00 -60.77
C ARG A 530 -0.82 26.18 -61.32
N SER A 531 -0.47 25.18 -62.14
CA SER A 531 0.21 25.23 -63.46
C SER A 531 1.71 25.56 -63.64
N ASP A 532 2.41 24.54 -64.18
CA ASP A 532 3.32 24.54 -65.34
C ASP A 532 4.79 25.03 -65.28
N ARG A 533 5.66 24.08 -65.72
CA ARG A 533 6.83 24.20 -66.63
C ARG A 533 8.24 24.56 -66.12
N ASP A 534 9.05 23.51 -66.16
CA ASP A 534 10.27 23.36 -66.96
C ASP A 534 11.61 24.07 -66.62
N LYS A 535 12.65 23.25 -66.78
CA LYS A 535 14.11 23.54 -66.97
C LYS A 535 14.87 23.95 -65.70
N VAL A 536 15.93 23.27 -65.24
CA VAL A 536 17.10 22.55 -65.85
C VAL A 536 18.36 23.43 -65.93
N ALA A 537 19.46 22.87 -65.39
CA ALA A 537 20.88 23.21 -65.57
C ALA A 537 21.58 24.22 -64.61
N CYS A 538 22.54 23.67 -63.87
CA CYS A 538 23.93 24.14 -63.70
C CYS A 538 24.31 25.35 -62.80
N LEU A 539 24.97 24.98 -61.69
CA LEU A 539 26.22 25.52 -61.12
C LEU A 539 27.25 26.04 -62.18
N PRO A 540 28.29 26.88 -61.83
CA PRO A 540 29.11 26.74 -60.62
C PRO A 540 29.79 28.01 -59.98
N ALA A 541 30.54 27.73 -58.89
CA ALA A 541 31.80 28.36 -58.44
C ALA A 541 31.88 29.84 -57.98
N SER A 542 31.89 30.04 -56.65
CA SER A 542 33.06 30.40 -55.79
C SER A 542 34.39 30.87 -56.43
N PRO A 543 35.31 31.57 -55.71
CA PRO A 543 35.23 32.36 -54.44
C PRO A 543 36.01 33.72 -54.61
N PRO A 544 36.95 34.25 -53.76
CA PRO A 544 37.22 34.17 -52.30
C PRO A 544 37.56 35.53 -51.58
N HIS A 545 37.84 35.46 -50.26
CA HIS A 545 38.68 36.39 -49.44
C HIS A 545 38.11 37.80 -49.08
N LEU A 546 38.56 38.52 -48.03
CA LEU A 546 39.61 38.32 -46.98
C LEU A 546 39.21 38.94 -45.60
N HIS A 547 40.16 39.16 -44.68
CA HIS A 547 39.98 39.45 -43.23
C HIS A 547 39.83 40.93 -42.79
N GLY A 548 39.30 41.13 -41.57
CA GLY A 548 39.44 42.34 -40.72
C GLY A 548 38.10 42.78 -40.10
N ARG A 549 37.73 42.59 -38.82
CA ARG A 549 38.38 42.48 -37.48
C ARG A 549 38.53 43.83 -36.75
N ARG A 550 38.00 43.88 -35.51
CA ARG A 550 37.98 44.97 -34.49
C ARG A 550 36.81 45.96 -34.63
N ASP A 551 35.94 46.13 -33.61
CA ASP A 551 36.05 46.81 -32.28
C ASP A 551 35.81 48.34 -32.39
N ALA A 552 35.14 49.08 -31.49
CA ALA A 552 34.17 48.80 -30.42
C ALA A 552 33.59 50.16 -29.87
N GLY A 553 32.48 50.14 -29.11
CA GLY A 553 31.93 51.32 -28.38
C GLY A 553 30.70 51.99 -29.06
N THR A 554 29.56 52.22 -28.39
CA THR A 554 29.25 53.26 -27.35
C THR A 554 29.20 54.67 -27.96
N THR A 555 28.06 55.37 -28.05
CA THR A 555 27.35 56.10 -26.96
C THR A 555 25.96 56.54 -27.50
N ALA A 556 24.81 56.12 -26.95
CA ALA A 556 23.95 56.77 -25.94
C ALA A 556 23.34 58.17 -26.26
N CYS A 557 22.12 58.43 -25.76
CA CYS A 557 21.30 59.67 -25.85
C CYS A 557 20.67 60.02 -27.23
N SER A 558 19.52 60.71 -27.34
CA SER A 558 18.45 61.01 -26.35
C SER A 558 17.16 61.64 -26.95
N SER A 559 16.04 61.51 -26.22
CA SER A 559 14.92 62.48 -26.09
C SER A 559 13.90 62.74 -27.22
N GLN A 560 12.77 63.37 -26.79
CA GLN A 560 11.59 63.86 -27.53
C GLN A 560 10.63 62.76 -28.03
N THR A 561 9.38 62.59 -27.56
CA THR A 561 8.42 63.38 -26.75
C THR A 561 7.63 64.48 -27.48
N THR A 562 6.40 64.16 -27.92
CA THR A 562 5.12 64.93 -27.84
C THR A 562 4.05 64.05 -28.54
N LEU A 563 2.98 63.48 -27.96
CA LEU A 563 1.98 63.87 -26.94
C LEU A 563 0.78 64.69 -27.51
N LEU A 564 -0.29 64.00 -27.90
CA LEU A 564 -1.67 64.48 -28.12
C LEU A 564 -2.61 63.25 -28.01
N HIS A 565 -3.23 62.88 -26.88
CA HIS A 565 -4.24 63.55 -26.02
C HIS A 565 -5.71 63.34 -26.44
N THR A 566 -6.32 62.26 -25.92
CA THR A 566 -7.75 62.15 -25.49
C THR A 566 -8.86 62.17 -26.57
N LYS A 567 -10.11 61.71 -26.34
CA LYS A 567 -10.88 61.38 -25.10
C LYS A 567 -12.07 60.42 -25.40
N LYS A 568 -12.50 59.65 -24.38
CA LYS A 568 -13.89 59.31 -23.91
C LYS A 568 -15.11 59.58 -24.84
N LEU A 569 -16.24 58.84 -24.83
CA LEU A 569 -16.76 57.72 -24.00
C LEU A 569 -18.07 57.11 -24.60
N HIS A 570 -18.64 56.11 -23.90
CA HIS A 570 -20.06 55.67 -23.88
C HIS A 570 -20.63 54.70 -24.94
N THR A 571 -20.55 53.42 -24.57
CA THR A 571 -21.66 52.43 -24.39
C THR A 571 -23.08 52.98 -24.05
N PRO A 572 -24.15 52.15 -24.09
CA PRO A 572 -24.36 50.82 -24.72
C PRO A 572 -25.75 50.64 -25.42
N ALA A 573 -26.11 49.37 -25.69
CA ALA A 573 -27.46 48.77 -25.69
C ALA A 573 -28.21 48.58 -27.04
N SER A 574 -28.08 47.38 -27.60
CA SER A 574 -29.18 46.38 -27.68
C SER A 574 -28.57 44.97 -27.76
#